data_AF-A0AAP2GIK1-F1
#
_entry.id   AF-A0AAP2GIK1-F1
#
_cell.length_a   1.000
_cell.length_b   1.000
_cell.length_c   1.000
_cell.angle_alpha   90.00
_cell.angle_beta   90.00
_cell.angle_gamma   90.00
#
_symmetry.space_group_name_H-M   'P 1'
#
loop_
_entity.id
_entity.type
_entity.pdbx_description
1 polymer ?
#
loop_
_entity_poly.entity_id
_entity_poly.type
_entity_poly.pdbx_seq_one_letter_code
_entity_poly.pdbx_strand_id
1 'polypeptide(L)'
;MRNNNIYITAAGIIVLLVGAGALLNSWKPVFQPNHPVRHSVSLQPQHDTTRFTTIYSQIFLQGNARSMDFHQVGKLWNDVEVEAKFCVRPHLVVIGTEGDISVPFSIDITNEEPTIKLEDWDHVNRCMIEIDDKLRIYGDWDFPEEYVRSFDLPSGHYGVLICYKALDSVYDNDPNVDPTDSYHVFMWPTVSEVPMKVLKQWRYVPVDTTQQDW
;
A
#
# COMPACT_ATOMS: atom_id res chain seq x y z
N MET A 1 -40.01 -12.44 -48.93
CA MET A 1 -40.29 -11.01 -49.14
C MET A 1 -39.08 -10.22 -48.61
N ARG A 2 -38.48 -9.43 -49.51
CA ARG A 2 -37.65 -8.20 -49.36
C ARG A 2 -36.70 -8.13 -48.15
N ASN A 3 -35.38 -8.26 -48.34
CA ASN A 3 -34.40 -7.28 -48.85
C ASN A 3 -34.11 -6.11 -47.89
N ASN A 4 -32.85 -5.95 -47.47
CA ASN A 4 -31.97 -4.91 -48.03
C ASN A 4 -30.50 -5.04 -47.56
N ASN A 5 -29.61 -4.93 -48.55
CA ASN A 5 -28.15 -4.86 -48.48
C ASN A 5 -27.65 -3.47 -48.10
N ILE A 6 -26.43 -3.35 -47.55
CA ILE A 6 -25.44 -2.30 -47.90
C ILE A 6 -24.02 -2.92 -47.93
N TYR A 7 -23.23 -2.50 -48.93
CA TYR A 7 -21.88 -2.92 -49.34
C TYR A 7 -20.79 -1.90 -48.92
N ILE A 8 -19.52 -2.21 -49.27
CA ILE A 8 -18.34 -1.32 -49.55
C ILE A 8 -17.25 -1.35 -48.42
N THR A 9 -15.94 -1.59 -48.61
CA THR A 9 -15.02 -1.66 -49.78
C THR A 9 -13.83 -2.60 -49.50
N ALA A 10 -13.23 -3.09 -50.58
CA ALA A 10 -11.97 -3.83 -50.65
C ALA A 10 -10.71 -2.94 -50.60
N ALA A 11 -9.62 -3.51 -50.10
CA ALA A 11 -8.29 -3.49 -50.71
C ALA A 11 -7.63 -4.80 -50.24
N GLY A 12 -7.32 -5.81 -51.04
CA GLY A 12 -6.97 -5.86 -52.44
C GLY A 12 -5.60 -6.51 -52.50
N ILE A 13 -5.51 -7.77 -52.91
CA ILE A 13 -4.38 -8.39 -53.62
C ILE A 13 -4.93 -9.64 -54.30
N ILE A 14 -4.98 -9.60 -55.63
CA ILE A 14 -5.15 -10.76 -56.51
C ILE A 14 -3.75 -11.34 -56.69
N VAL A 15 -3.55 -12.62 -56.38
CA VAL A 15 -2.37 -13.37 -56.84
C VAL A 15 -2.85 -14.42 -57.82
N LEU A 16 -2.54 -14.18 -59.09
CA LEU A 16 -2.49 -15.21 -60.13
C LEU A 16 -1.33 -16.15 -59.81
N LEU A 17 -1.57 -17.46 -59.77
CA LEU A 17 -0.51 -18.47 -59.75
C LEU A 17 -0.71 -19.45 -60.91
N VAL A 18 0.14 -19.28 -61.92
CA VAL A 18 0.52 -20.28 -62.92
C VAL A 18 1.87 -20.84 -62.48
N GLY A 19 2.03 -22.17 -62.52
CA GLY A 19 3.32 -22.80 -62.82
C GLY A 19 4.23 -23.17 -61.65
N ALA A 20 4.22 -24.47 -61.35
CA ALA A 20 5.32 -25.37 -60.98
C ALA A 20 6.71 -24.82 -60.58
N GLY A 21 7.25 -25.35 -59.48
CA GLY A 21 8.69 -25.68 -59.37
C GLY A 21 9.41 -25.12 -58.14
N ALA A 22 9.67 -26.01 -57.18
CA ALA A 22 10.81 -26.05 -56.25
C ALA A 22 11.30 -24.76 -55.55
N LEU A 23 11.22 -24.74 -54.22
CA LEU A 23 12.34 -24.63 -53.25
C LEU A 23 11.78 -24.42 -51.84
N LEU A 24 11.92 -25.43 -50.98
CA LEU A 24 11.59 -25.36 -49.55
C LEU A 24 12.67 -24.56 -48.81
N ASN A 25 12.40 -23.29 -48.52
CA ASN A 25 13.14 -22.53 -47.51
C ASN A 25 12.23 -22.28 -46.31
N SER A 26 12.66 -22.77 -45.15
CA SER A 26 11.96 -22.71 -43.87
C SER A 26 11.83 -21.27 -43.37
N TRP A 27 10.65 -20.67 -43.56
CA TRP A 27 10.24 -19.46 -42.85
C TRP A 27 9.75 -19.85 -41.45
N LYS A 28 10.48 -19.48 -40.40
CA LYS A 28 9.93 -19.47 -39.03
C LYS A 28 9.40 -18.06 -38.76
N PRO A 29 8.13 -17.88 -38.38
CA PRO A 29 7.67 -16.58 -37.91
C PRO A 29 8.38 -16.25 -36.60
N VAL A 30 9.13 -15.14 -36.59
CA VAL A 30 9.65 -14.55 -35.36
C VAL A 30 8.47 -13.92 -34.65
N PHE A 31 7.89 -14.66 -33.70
CA PHE A 31 6.98 -14.09 -32.71
C PHE A 31 7.85 -13.23 -31.77
N GLN A 32 7.85 -11.93 -31.96
CA GLN A 32 8.32 -11.00 -30.92
C GLN A 32 7.14 -10.81 -29.96
N PRO A 33 7.19 -11.30 -28.72
CA PRO A 33 6.23 -10.87 -27.72
C PRO A 33 6.46 -9.37 -27.50
N ASN A 34 5.47 -8.56 -27.85
CA ASN A 34 5.37 -7.18 -27.38
C ASN A 34 5.24 -7.23 -25.85
N HIS A 35 6.36 -7.30 -25.14
CA HIS A 35 6.39 -6.90 -23.74
C HIS A 35 6.19 -5.38 -23.72
N PRO A 36 5.13 -4.85 -23.09
CA PRO A 36 5.11 -3.43 -22.81
C PRO A 36 6.30 -3.14 -21.91
N VAL A 37 7.26 -2.37 -22.42
CA VAL A 37 8.30 -1.76 -21.61
C VAL A 37 7.56 -0.85 -20.62
N ARG A 38 7.31 -1.34 -19.39
CA ARG A 38 6.87 -0.46 -18.31
C ARG A 38 8.05 0.46 -18.03
N HIS A 39 7.95 1.69 -18.49
CA HIS A 39 8.82 2.77 -18.06
C HIS A 39 8.79 2.78 -16.53
N SER A 40 9.95 2.60 -15.90
CA SER A 40 10.12 2.92 -14.49
C SER A 40 9.79 4.39 -14.32
N VAL A 41 8.60 4.69 -13.79
CA VAL A 41 8.25 6.07 -13.45
C VAL A 41 9.15 6.45 -12.29
N SER A 42 10.13 7.30 -12.55
CA SER A 42 10.94 7.90 -11.50
C SER A 42 10.04 8.82 -10.69
N LEU A 43 9.76 8.46 -9.44
CA LEU A 43 9.06 9.32 -8.50
C LEU A 43 10.05 10.35 -7.94
N GLN A 44 9.56 11.56 -7.68
CA GLN A 44 10.31 12.45 -6.80
C GLN A 44 10.13 11.93 -5.37
N PRO A 45 11.22 11.81 -4.59
CA PRO A 45 11.10 11.47 -3.18
C PRO A 45 10.20 12.48 -2.47
N GLN A 46 9.28 11.99 -1.66
CA GLN A 46 8.37 12.80 -0.86
C GLN A 46 8.51 12.39 0.60
N HIS A 47 8.56 13.38 1.48
CA HIS A 47 8.61 13.17 2.92
C HIS A 47 7.56 14.08 3.57
N ASP A 48 6.82 13.54 4.52
CA ASP A 48 5.95 14.32 5.39
C ASP A 48 6.02 13.79 6.82
N THR A 49 5.88 14.69 7.79
CA THR A 49 5.76 14.35 9.21
C THR A 49 4.56 15.10 9.78
N THR A 50 3.67 14.37 10.43
CA THR A 50 2.45 14.92 11.02
C THR A 50 2.07 14.21 12.31
N ARG A 51 0.94 14.59 12.90
CA ARG A 51 0.31 13.83 13.96
C ARG A 51 -1.11 13.52 13.53
N PHE A 52 -1.56 12.30 13.79
CA PHE A 52 -2.95 11.90 13.56
C PHE A 52 -3.63 11.66 14.88
N THR A 53 -4.88 12.12 14.99
CA THR A 53 -5.68 11.87 16.18
C THR A 53 -6.42 10.57 16.01
N THR A 54 -6.17 9.63 16.92
CA THR A 54 -6.84 8.33 16.92
C THR A 54 -7.82 8.26 18.09
N ILE A 55 -9.01 7.68 17.88
CA ILE A 55 -9.95 7.37 18.97
C ILE A 55 -10.37 5.89 19.00
N TYR A 56 -10.01 5.15 17.97
CA TYR A 56 -10.10 3.69 17.86
C TYR A 56 -8.74 3.09 17.50
N SER A 57 -7.67 3.77 17.90
CA SER A 57 -6.28 3.37 17.73
C SER A 57 -5.90 2.99 16.29
N GLN A 58 -6.29 3.81 15.30
CA GLN A 58 -6.16 3.46 13.87
C GLN A 58 -5.69 4.63 13.00
N ILE A 59 -4.72 4.34 12.12
CA ILE A 59 -4.30 5.22 11.01
C ILE A 59 -4.53 4.47 9.68
N PHE A 60 -5.14 5.14 8.71
CA PHE A 60 -5.48 4.59 7.40
C PHE A 60 -4.55 5.12 6.33
N LEU A 61 -4.05 4.23 5.49
CA LEU A 61 -3.38 4.52 4.23
C LEU A 61 -4.29 4.02 3.11
N GLN A 62 -4.83 4.93 2.32
CA GLN A 62 -5.83 4.63 1.31
C GLN A 62 -5.37 5.04 -0.08
N GLY A 63 -5.32 4.08 -0.99
CA GLY A 63 -4.81 4.23 -2.35
C GLY A 63 -5.85 4.62 -3.41
N ASN A 64 -7.09 4.90 -3.01
CA ASN A 64 -8.13 5.34 -3.94
C ASN A 64 -8.93 6.54 -3.39
N ALA A 65 -9.56 7.28 -4.30
CA ALA A 65 -10.35 8.45 -3.95
C ALA A 65 -11.72 8.14 -3.30
N ARG A 66 -12.12 6.86 -3.21
CA ARG A 66 -13.44 6.50 -2.65
C ARG A 66 -13.35 6.53 -1.14
N SER A 67 -14.21 7.29 -0.45
CA SER A 67 -14.27 7.19 1.01
C SER A 67 -14.57 5.76 1.44
N MET A 68 -13.81 5.23 2.41
CA MET A 68 -14.16 3.97 3.04
C MET A 68 -15.50 4.11 3.76
N ASP A 69 -16.34 3.07 3.70
CA ASP A 69 -17.51 2.97 4.57
C ASP A 69 -17.03 2.63 5.99
N PHE A 70 -17.02 3.62 6.88
CA PHE A 70 -16.58 3.46 8.27
C PHE A 70 -17.39 2.40 9.04
N HIS A 71 -18.61 2.08 8.62
CA HIS A 71 -19.37 0.98 9.21
C HIS A 71 -18.77 -0.41 8.93
N GLN A 72 -17.87 -0.53 7.95
CA GLN A 72 -17.14 -1.77 7.65
C GLN A 72 -15.80 -1.87 8.38
N VAL A 73 -15.28 -0.77 8.94
CA VAL A 73 -13.95 -0.72 9.58
C VAL A 73 -13.85 -1.70 10.75
N GLY A 74 -14.88 -1.78 11.59
CA GLY A 74 -14.95 -2.74 12.69
C GLY A 74 -14.97 -4.21 12.27
N LYS A 75 -15.18 -4.51 10.98
CA LYS A 75 -15.14 -5.86 10.41
C LYS A 75 -13.85 -6.13 9.63
N LEU A 76 -12.95 -5.15 9.54
CA LEU A 76 -11.68 -5.34 8.84
C LEU A 76 -10.81 -6.33 9.60
N TRP A 77 -10.73 -6.19 10.92
CA TRP A 77 -9.76 -6.89 11.74
C TRP A 77 -10.16 -8.33 12.07
N ASN A 78 -9.20 -9.24 11.93
CA ASN A 78 -9.22 -10.55 12.58
C ASN A 78 -8.11 -10.65 13.64
N ASP A 79 -8.13 -11.70 14.47
CA ASP A 79 -7.19 -11.85 15.60
C ASP A 79 -5.71 -11.78 15.18
N VAL A 80 -5.36 -12.33 14.00
CA VAL A 80 -3.98 -12.29 13.47
C VAL A 80 -3.58 -10.86 13.10
N GLU A 81 -4.50 -10.09 12.51
CA GLU A 81 -4.27 -8.69 12.13
C GLU A 81 -4.18 -7.77 13.36
N VAL A 82 -4.98 -8.05 14.39
CA VAL A 82 -4.91 -7.36 15.68
C VAL A 82 -3.54 -7.60 16.33
N GLU A 83 -3.08 -8.86 16.39
CA GLU A 83 -1.75 -9.19 16.94
C GLU A 83 -0.61 -8.56 16.11
N ALA A 84 -0.76 -8.56 14.79
CA ALA A 84 0.21 -7.95 13.87
C ALA A 84 0.17 -6.41 13.87
N LYS A 85 -0.85 -5.78 14.48
CA LYS A 85 -1.07 -4.32 14.48
C LYS A 85 -1.20 -3.71 13.08
N PHE A 86 -1.63 -4.50 12.09
CA PHE A 86 -2.01 -3.98 10.78
C PHE A 86 -2.93 -4.93 10.01
N CYS A 87 -3.79 -4.36 9.16
CA CYS A 87 -4.59 -5.11 8.20
C CYS A 87 -4.41 -4.56 6.78
N VAL A 88 -4.52 -5.44 5.78
CA VAL A 88 -4.24 -5.11 4.37
C VAL A 88 -5.38 -5.58 3.49
N ARG A 89 -5.94 -4.68 2.69
CA ARG A 89 -6.95 -4.95 1.66
C ARG A 89 -6.53 -4.25 0.35
N PRO A 90 -7.16 -4.56 -0.80
CA PRO A 90 -6.93 -3.78 -2.00
C PRO A 90 -7.15 -2.29 -1.72
N HIS A 91 -6.17 -1.46 -2.10
CA HIS A 91 -6.14 -0.02 -1.86
C HIS A 91 -6.21 0.45 -0.40
N LEU A 92 -6.00 -0.41 0.58
CA LEU A 92 -6.10 -0.03 1.98
C LEU A 92 -5.08 -0.77 2.85
N VAL A 93 -4.34 -0.01 3.64
CA VAL A 93 -3.57 -0.51 4.77
C VAL A 93 -4.02 0.24 6.01
N VAL A 94 -4.36 -0.49 7.07
CA VAL A 94 -4.70 0.12 8.36
C VAL A 94 -3.63 -0.26 9.36
N ILE A 95 -3.11 0.74 10.05
CA ILE A 95 -2.09 0.64 11.09
C ILE A 95 -2.80 0.74 12.44
N GLY A 96 -2.62 -0.26 13.29
CA GLY A 96 -3.08 -0.23 14.68
C GLY A 96 -2.08 0.51 15.56
N THR A 97 -2.54 1.49 16.32
CA THR A 97 -1.74 2.22 17.32
C THR A 97 -1.89 1.60 18.71
N GLU A 98 -1.06 1.98 19.69
CA GLU A 98 -1.18 1.47 21.07
C GLU A 98 -2.27 2.17 21.88
N GLY A 99 -2.63 3.41 21.53
CA GLY A 99 -3.65 4.16 22.26
C GLY A 99 -4.47 5.12 21.39
N ASP A 100 -5.55 5.60 22.00
CA ASP A 100 -6.57 6.52 21.45
C ASP A 100 -6.18 7.99 21.70
N ILE A 101 -5.08 8.42 21.08
CA ILE A 101 -4.54 9.77 21.25
C ILE A 101 -3.92 10.30 19.95
N SER A 102 -3.50 11.57 19.96
CA SER A 102 -2.71 12.17 18.87
C SER A 102 -1.30 11.61 18.84
N VAL A 103 -0.95 10.84 17.82
CA VAL A 103 0.36 10.16 17.69
C VAL A 103 1.21 10.73 16.54
N PRO A 104 2.54 10.87 16.71
CA PRO A 104 3.47 11.17 15.63
C PRO A 104 3.44 10.13 14.50
N PHE A 105 3.37 10.63 13.28
CA PHE A 105 3.42 9.84 12.06
C PHE A 105 4.40 10.46 11.05
N SER A 106 5.18 9.64 10.38
CA SER A 106 5.99 10.05 9.23
C SER A 106 5.74 9.14 8.03
N ILE A 107 5.88 9.70 6.83
CA ILE A 107 5.91 8.93 5.60
C ILE A 107 7.06 9.37 4.70
N ASP A 108 7.78 8.37 4.17
CA ASP A 108 8.82 8.51 3.16
C ASP A 108 8.45 7.71 1.92
N ILE A 109 8.16 8.40 0.82
CA ILE A 109 7.92 7.79 -0.49
C ILE A 109 9.19 7.95 -1.31
N THR A 110 9.79 6.83 -1.69
CA THR A 110 11.09 6.78 -2.37
C THR A 110 11.02 5.91 -3.63
N ASN A 111 12.10 5.90 -4.42
CA ASN A 111 12.15 5.13 -5.68
C ASN A 111 12.47 3.64 -5.49
N GLU A 112 13.04 3.27 -4.35
CA GLU A 112 13.57 1.93 -4.08
C GLU A 112 13.19 1.48 -2.67
N GLU A 113 13.22 0.18 -2.42
CA GLU A 113 12.95 -0.36 -1.09
C GLU A 113 13.96 0.21 -0.08
N PRO A 114 13.50 0.82 1.03
CA PRO A 114 14.41 1.37 2.02
C PRO A 114 15.19 0.26 2.72
N THR A 115 16.44 0.56 3.05
CA THR A 115 17.21 -0.30 3.97
C THR A 115 17.00 0.19 5.40
N ILE A 116 16.40 -0.65 6.24
CA ILE A 116 16.22 -0.39 7.67
C ILE A 116 17.02 -1.38 8.52
N LYS A 117 17.30 -0.98 9.76
CA LYS A 117 17.84 -1.84 10.81
C LYS A 117 16.72 -2.23 11.77
N LEU A 118 16.39 -3.52 11.88
CA LEU A 118 15.26 -3.98 12.70
C LEU A 118 15.47 -3.72 14.21
N GLU A 119 16.72 -3.56 14.66
CA GLU A 119 17.06 -3.20 16.02
C GLU A 119 16.61 -1.79 16.43
N ASP A 120 16.40 -0.88 15.48
CA ASP A 120 16.05 0.54 15.73
C ASP A 120 14.54 0.77 16.01
N TRP A 121 13.73 -0.29 15.87
CA TRP A 121 12.26 -0.28 15.88
C TRP A 121 11.70 -1.33 16.82
N ASP A 122 10.54 -1.12 17.44
CA ASP A 122 9.93 -2.10 18.36
C ASP A 122 9.10 -3.14 17.62
N HIS A 123 8.38 -2.69 16.58
CA HIS A 123 7.58 -3.51 15.69
C HIS A 123 7.87 -3.10 14.24
N VAL A 124 7.84 -4.05 13.31
CA VAL A 124 8.02 -3.79 11.88
C VAL A 124 7.12 -4.70 11.05
N ASN A 125 6.31 -4.10 10.18
CA ASN A 125 5.42 -4.76 9.23
C ASN A 125 5.82 -4.46 7.79
N ARG A 126 5.57 -5.40 6.88
CA ARG A 126 5.78 -5.25 5.44
C ARG A 126 4.57 -5.76 4.68
N CYS A 127 4.15 -5.04 3.65
CA CYS A 127 3.05 -5.43 2.76
C CYS A 127 3.03 -4.64 1.45
N MET A 128 1.99 -4.84 0.65
CA MET A 128 1.73 -4.12 -0.59
C MET A 128 0.42 -3.35 -0.49
N ILE A 129 0.37 -2.18 -1.12
CA ILE A 129 -0.87 -1.43 -1.35
C ILE A 129 -1.02 -1.13 -2.85
N GLU A 130 -2.27 -1.15 -3.32
CA GLU A 130 -2.64 -0.72 -4.67
C GLU A 130 -3.02 0.77 -4.64
N ILE A 131 -2.39 1.56 -5.49
CA ILE A 131 -2.70 2.99 -5.66
C ILE A 131 -3.34 3.18 -7.03
N ASP A 132 -4.47 3.88 -7.07
CA ASP A 132 -5.15 4.27 -8.31
C ASP A 132 -4.66 5.63 -8.79
N ASP A 133 -4.77 6.67 -7.97
CA ASP A 133 -4.43 8.04 -8.35
C ASP A 133 -3.79 8.86 -7.23
N LYS A 134 -4.16 8.57 -5.99
CA LYS A 134 -3.69 9.28 -4.81
C LYS A 134 -3.52 8.32 -3.64
N LEU A 135 -2.55 8.63 -2.79
CA LEU A 135 -2.50 8.12 -1.43
C LEU A 135 -3.11 9.16 -0.49
N ARG A 136 -4.08 8.74 0.31
CA ARG A 136 -4.67 9.51 1.40
C ARG A 136 -4.29 8.88 2.73
N ILE A 137 -3.93 9.70 3.72
CA ILE A 137 -3.55 9.25 5.06
C ILE A 137 -4.32 10.06 6.10
N TYR A 138 -4.96 9.36 7.04
CA TYR A 138 -5.82 9.97 8.06
C TYR A 138 -5.99 9.04 9.27
N GLY A 139 -6.19 9.61 10.46
CA GLY A 139 -6.68 8.89 11.64
C GLY A 139 -8.19 8.66 11.58
N ASP A 140 -8.71 7.77 12.43
CA ASP A 140 -10.13 7.39 12.46
C ASP A 140 -11.09 8.51 12.88
N TRP A 141 -10.58 9.58 13.50
CA TRP A 141 -11.34 10.77 13.88
C TRP A 141 -10.99 12.03 13.08
N ASP A 142 -10.10 11.92 12.11
CA ASP A 142 -9.59 13.07 11.34
C ASP A 142 -10.60 13.51 10.27
N PHE A 143 -11.69 14.10 10.74
CA PHE A 143 -12.69 14.83 9.99
C PHE A 143 -12.77 16.25 10.53
N PRO A 144 -12.72 17.30 9.69
CA PRO A 144 -12.85 17.35 8.21
C PRO A 144 -11.57 17.08 7.36
N GLU A 145 -11.72 17.10 6.02
CA GLU A 145 -10.71 16.80 4.98
C GLU A 145 -9.33 17.48 5.17
N GLU A 146 -9.27 18.62 5.87
CA GLU A 146 -8.04 19.34 6.18
C GLU A 146 -7.03 18.55 7.04
N TYR A 147 -7.48 17.53 7.77
CA TYR A 147 -6.63 16.64 8.54
C TYR A 147 -6.07 15.48 7.70
N VAL A 148 -6.59 15.26 6.49
CA VAL A 148 -6.14 14.22 5.56
C VAL A 148 -4.85 14.67 4.86
N ARG A 149 -3.80 13.87 4.93
CA ARG A 149 -2.61 14.04 4.08
C ARG A 149 -2.83 13.35 2.75
N SER A 150 -2.51 14.02 1.65
CA SER A 150 -2.73 13.52 0.30
C SER A 150 -1.46 13.64 -0.54
N PHE A 151 -1.13 12.58 -1.25
CA PHE A 151 0.03 12.50 -2.15
C PHE A 151 -0.47 12.06 -3.52
N ASP A 152 -0.13 12.82 -4.56
CA ASP A 152 -0.38 12.41 -5.94
C ASP A 152 0.64 11.35 -6.34
N LEU A 153 0.17 10.14 -6.61
CA LEU A 153 1.01 8.99 -6.91
C LEU A 153 0.54 8.30 -8.19
N PRO A 154 1.45 7.92 -9.10
CA PRO A 154 1.09 7.10 -10.25
C PRO A 154 0.40 5.80 -9.84
N SER A 155 -0.59 5.41 -10.63
CA SER A 155 -1.30 4.14 -10.44
C SER A 155 -0.31 2.97 -10.45
N GLY A 156 -0.46 2.04 -9.52
CA GLY A 156 0.40 0.88 -9.44
C GLY A 156 0.43 0.23 -8.06
N HIS A 157 1.38 -0.69 -7.88
CA HIS A 157 1.61 -1.34 -6.61
C HIS A 157 2.78 -0.67 -5.90
N TYR A 158 2.62 -0.48 -4.60
CA TYR A 158 3.66 0.08 -3.74
C TYR A 158 3.95 -0.90 -2.63
N GLY A 159 5.24 -1.20 -2.42
CA GLY A 159 5.69 -1.83 -1.19
C GLY A 159 5.52 -0.84 -0.06
N VAL A 160 5.13 -1.34 1.10
CA VAL A 160 4.91 -0.57 2.32
C VAL A 160 5.68 -1.25 3.44
N LEU A 161 6.48 -0.48 4.15
CA LEU A 161 7.17 -0.89 5.37
C LEU A 161 6.71 0.03 6.49
N ILE A 162 6.11 -0.54 7.53
CA ILE A 162 5.57 0.21 8.67
C ILE A 162 6.45 -0.11 9.87
N CYS A 163 7.10 0.92 10.41
CA CYS A 163 7.98 0.79 11.56
C CYS A 163 7.38 1.53 12.74
N TYR A 164 7.47 0.92 13.92
CA TYR A 164 6.85 1.39 15.14
C TYR A 164 7.95 1.58 16.18
N LYS A 165 7.84 2.61 17.02
CA LYS A 165 8.84 2.94 18.03
C LYS A 165 8.22 3.48 19.30
N ALA A 166 8.87 3.24 20.44
CA ALA A 166 8.44 3.60 21.78
C ALA A 166 7.05 3.04 22.13
N LEU A 167 6.78 1.80 21.75
CA LEU A 167 5.49 1.13 22.03
C LEU A 167 5.31 0.69 23.49
N ASP A 168 6.36 0.80 24.30
CA ASP A 168 6.31 0.64 25.75
C ASP A 168 5.91 1.92 26.49
N SER A 169 5.59 2.99 25.75
CA SER A 169 5.15 4.24 26.36
C SER A 169 3.97 4.00 27.26
N VAL A 170 4.14 4.31 28.54
CA VAL A 170 3.09 4.18 29.54
C VAL A 170 2.04 5.23 29.23
N TYR A 171 0.92 4.80 28.62
CA TYR A 171 -0.34 5.52 28.70
C TYR A 171 -0.85 5.36 30.12
N ASP A 172 -0.18 5.99 31.06
CA ASP A 172 -0.86 6.26 32.31
C ASP A 172 -2.03 7.14 31.90
N ASN A 173 -3.22 6.92 32.47
CA ASN A 173 -4.45 7.65 32.10
C ASN A 173 -4.37 9.16 32.48
N ASP A 174 -3.16 9.72 32.54
CA ASP A 174 -2.84 11.11 32.65
C ASP A 174 -2.94 11.78 31.27
N PRO A 175 -3.98 12.61 31.04
CA PRO A 175 -4.15 13.33 29.79
C PRO A 175 -3.05 14.39 29.54
N ASN A 176 -2.11 14.58 30.47
CA ASN A 176 -0.98 15.50 30.33
C ASN A 176 0.31 14.83 29.85
N VAL A 177 0.32 13.51 29.67
CA VAL A 177 1.49 12.79 29.14
C VAL A 177 1.31 12.65 27.64
N ASP A 178 2.17 13.35 26.88
CA ASP A 178 2.21 13.17 25.44
C ASP A 178 2.70 11.75 25.10
N PRO A 179 1.99 11.04 24.20
CA PRO A 179 2.42 9.74 23.72
C PRO A 179 3.77 9.86 23.02
N THR A 180 4.68 8.95 23.36
CA THR A 180 6.00 8.87 22.71
C THR A 180 6.04 7.86 21.59
N ASP A 181 5.02 7.00 21.48
CA ASP A 181 4.93 6.04 20.38
C ASP A 181 4.85 6.77 19.04
N SER A 182 5.51 6.22 18.03
CA SER A 182 5.55 6.85 16.70
C SER A 182 5.55 5.82 15.58
N TYR A 183 4.93 6.21 14.47
CA TYR A 183 4.65 5.34 13.33
C TYR A 183 5.33 5.91 12.09
N HIS A 184 6.20 5.13 11.46
CA HIS A 184 7.04 5.56 10.35
C HIS A 184 6.76 4.65 9.16
N VAL A 185 6.22 5.23 8.10
CA VAL A 185 5.86 4.51 6.88
C VAL A 185 6.89 4.80 5.81
N PHE A 186 7.38 3.75 5.17
CA PHE A 186 8.16 3.88 3.96
C PHE A 186 7.42 3.22 2.81
N MET A 187 7.37 3.90 1.67
CA MET A 187 6.74 3.41 0.45
C MET A 187 7.67 3.50 -0.74
N TRP A 188 7.58 2.51 -1.63
CA TRP A 188 8.32 2.48 -2.88
C TRP A 188 7.51 1.77 -3.96
N PRO A 189 7.61 2.18 -5.23
CA PRO A 189 6.92 1.50 -6.32
C PRO A 189 7.52 0.09 -6.49
N THR A 190 6.66 -0.90 -6.70
CA THR A 190 7.08 -2.28 -6.92
C THR A 190 6.30 -2.92 -8.07
N VAL A 191 6.96 -3.84 -8.77
CA VAL A 191 6.32 -4.76 -9.72
C VAL A 191 6.29 -6.20 -9.21
N SER A 192 7.02 -6.46 -8.13
CA SER A 192 7.05 -7.76 -7.46
C SER A 192 6.06 -7.75 -6.31
N GLU A 193 5.43 -8.90 -6.07
CA GLU A 193 4.55 -9.07 -4.92
C GLU A 193 5.30 -8.85 -3.61
N VAL A 194 4.72 -8.04 -2.73
CA VAL A 194 5.24 -7.77 -1.39
C VAL A 194 4.27 -8.40 -0.39
N PRO A 195 4.56 -9.62 0.13
CA PRO A 195 3.61 -10.32 0.97
C PRO A 195 3.43 -9.60 2.30
N MET A 196 2.22 -9.70 2.86
CA MET A 196 1.94 -9.29 4.23
C MET A 196 2.80 -10.11 5.19
N LYS A 197 3.65 -9.44 5.97
CA LYS A 197 4.54 -10.11 6.93
C LYS A 197 4.90 -9.18 8.09
N VAL A 198 4.88 -9.73 9.30
CA VAL A 198 5.55 -9.13 10.46
C VAL A 198 7.04 -9.48 10.40
N LEU A 199 7.90 -8.47 10.30
CA LEU A 199 9.36 -8.63 10.29
C LEU A 199 9.95 -8.59 11.70
N LYS A 200 9.35 -7.81 12.60
CA LYS A 200 9.65 -7.76 14.03
C LYS A 200 8.35 -7.56 14.81
N GLN A 201 8.10 -8.42 15.78
CA GLN A 201 6.90 -8.38 16.60
C GLN A 201 7.21 -7.74 17.95
N TRP A 202 6.58 -6.61 18.24
CA TRP A 202 6.49 -6.09 19.60
C TRP A 202 5.66 -7.03 20.48
N ARG A 203 6.12 -7.25 21.70
CA ARG A 203 5.40 -7.97 22.74
C ARG A 203 5.39 -7.11 23.98
N TYR A 204 4.20 -6.71 24.40
CA TYR A 204 4.03 -6.13 25.72
C TYR A 204 4.49 -7.16 26.76
N VAL A 205 5.47 -6.78 27.57
CA VAL A 205 5.88 -7.54 28.74
C VAL A 205 5.25 -6.84 29.94
N PRO A 206 4.22 -7.43 30.57
CA PRO A 206 3.63 -6.84 31.76
C PRO A 206 4.71 -6.64 32.82
N VAL A 207 4.79 -5.43 33.38
CA VAL A 207 5.61 -5.21 34.57
C VAL A 207 4.99 -6.04 35.70
N ASP A 208 5.77 -6.95 36.29
CA ASP A 208 5.33 -7.72 37.44
C ASP A 208 5.18 -6.78 38.65
N THR A 209 3.96 -6.36 38.92
CA THR A 209 3.63 -5.48 40.05
C THR A 209 3.56 -6.24 41.39
N THR A 210 3.86 -7.54 41.43
CA THR A 210 3.83 -8.32 42.69
C THR A 210 5.10 -8.15 43.55
N GLN A 211 6.09 -7.37 43.11
CA GLN A 211 7.27 -6.98 43.90
C GLN A 211 7.25 -5.49 44.32
N GLN A 212 6.08 -4.96 44.68
CA GLN A 212 6.05 -3.74 45.49
C GLN A 212 6.14 -4.17 46.97
N ASP A 213 7.37 -4.26 47.47
CA ASP A 213 7.66 -4.41 48.89
C ASP A 213 7.03 -3.22 49.65
N TRP A 214 6.01 -3.51 50.45
CA TRP A 214 5.40 -2.60 51.42
C TRP A 214 6.24 -2.51 52.69
#